data_AF-A0A945Z2D7-F1
#
_entry.id   AF-A0A945Z2D7-F1
#
_cell.length_a   1.000
_cell.length_b   1.000
_cell.length_c   1.000
_cell.angle_alpha   90.00
_cell.angle_beta   90.00
_cell.angle_gamma   90.00
#
_symmetry.space_group_name_H-M   'P 1'
#
loop_
_entity.id
_entity.type
_entity.pdbx_description
1 polymer ?
#
loop_
_entity_poly.entity_id
_entity_poly.type
_entity_poly.pdbx_seq_one_letter_code
_entity_poly.pdbx_strand_id
1 'polypeptide(L)'
;MDNVITIVSGLPRSGTSMMMQILESGGMKIVTDNIRKANEDNPYGYYEYEKVKEIKEDTGWLKETRGKAFKMVSQLLYDLPSDENFKVIFMKRKMNEILASQSKMLERMGSRKDGTSDVKMGEFFNKHLLKVIDWME
;
A
#
# COMPACT_ATOMS: atom_id res chain seq x y z
N MET A 1 13.58 -7.65 17.99
CA MET A 1 12.62 -7.08 17.01
C MET A 1 12.33 -8.06 15.87
N ASP A 2 12.99 -9.23 15.86
CA ASP A 2 13.12 -10.14 14.72
C ASP A 2 11.86 -10.93 14.36
N ASN A 3 10.79 -10.83 15.15
CA ASN A 3 9.52 -11.52 14.92
C ASN A 3 8.35 -10.61 14.49
N VAL A 4 8.54 -9.28 14.45
CA VAL A 4 7.47 -8.37 14.03
C VAL A 4 7.49 -8.22 12.51
N ILE A 5 6.34 -8.40 11.87
CA ILE A 5 6.14 -8.13 10.45
C ILE A 5 5.63 -6.70 10.31
N THR A 6 6.40 -5.83 9.65
CA THR A 6 6.00 -4.43 9.43
C THR A 6 5.31 -4.29 8.07
N ILE A 7 4.12 -3.72 8.06
CA ILE A 7 3.35 -3.50 6.83
C ILE A 7 3.16 -2.00 6.62
N VAL A 8 3.64 -1.47 5.50
CA VAL A 8 3.26 -0.12 5.07
C VAL A 8 2.00 -0.22 4.22
N SER A 9 0.93 0.40 4.67
CA SER A 9 -0.37 0.35 4.02
C SER A 9 -1.03 1.72 3.89
N GLY A 10 -2.13 1.79 3.16
CA GLY A 10 -2.87 3.02 2.89
C GLY A 10 -3.65 2.93 1.59
N LEU A 11 -4.28 4.03 1.22
CA LEU A 11 -4.87 4.19 -0.12
C LEU A 11 -3.78 4.35 -1.17
N PRO A 12 -4.03 4.02 -2.46
CA PRO A 12 -3.18 4.45 -3.55
C PRO A 12 -2.89 5.96 -3.48
N ARG A 13 -1.69 6.39 -3.88
CA ARG A 13 -1.27 7.81 -3.92
C ARG A 13 -1.17 8.51 -2.55
N SER A 14 -1.28 7.78 -1.45
CA SER A 14 -1.12 8.29 -0.07
C SER A 14 0.35 8.45 0.39
N GLY A 15 1.33 8.00 -0.40
CA GLY A 15 2.76 8.09 -0.07
C GLY A 15 3.37 6.82 0.52
N THR A 16 2.75 5.65 0.33
CA THR A 16 3.29 4.36 0.81
C THR A 16 4.69 4.05 0.27
N SER A 17 4.97 4.28 -1.01
CA SER A 17 6.32 4.09 -1.57
C SER A 17 7.36 5.05 -0.96
N MET A 18 6.98 6.27 -0.61
CA MET A 18 7.86 7.21 0.10
C MET A 18 8.18 6.69 1.52
N MET A 19 7.19 6.15 2.23
CA MET A 19 7.42 5.54 3.54
C MET A 19 8.34 4.31 3.44
N MET A 20 8.20 3.48 2.40
CA MET A 20 9.12 2.37 2.15
C MET A 20 10.57 2.86 2.00
N GLN A 21 10.80 3.93 1.23
CA GLN A 21 12.13 4.55 1.07
C GLN A 21 12.69 5.09 2.39
N ILE A 22 11.85 5.72 3.21
CA ILE A 22 12.25 6.23 4.54
C ILE A 22 12.68 5.08 5.44
N LEU A 23 11.92 3.98 5.48
CA LEU A 23 12.26 2.80 6.26
C LEU A 23 13.57 2.17 5.79
N GLU A 24 13.74 1.98 4.48
CA GLU A 24 14.97 1.44 3.90
C GLU A 24 16.18 2.31 4.23
N SER A 25 16.06 3.62 4.06
CA SER A 25 17.11 4.59 4.40
C SER A 25 17.43 4.61 5.89
N GLY A 26 16.44 4.29 6.74
CA GLY A 26 16.60 4.10 8.18
C GLY A 26 17.20 2.75 8.58
N GLY A 27 17.61 1.91 7.62
CA GLY A 27 18.23 0.60 7.88
C GLY A 27 17.24 -0.56 8.06
N MET A 28 15.94 -0.34 7.86
CA MET A 28 14.95 -1.42 7.86
C MET A 28 15.12 -2.28 6.61
N LYS A 29 15.18 -3.60 6.78
CA LYS A 29 15.16 -4.52 5.64
C LYS A 29 13.79 -4.47 4.96
N ILE A 30 13.77 -4.26 3.65
CA ILE A 30 12.55 -4.22 2.85
C ILE A 30 12.35 -5.51 2.05
N VAL A 31 11.10 -5.94 1.91
CA VAL A 31 10.70 -7.00 0.97
C VAL A 31 9.96 -6.36 -0.20
N THR A 32 10.50 -6.57 -1.39
CA THR A 32 9.93 -6.17 -2.68
C THR A 32 10.44 -7.12 -3.75
N ASP A 33 9.65 -7.36 -4.80
CA ASP A 33 10.05 -8.18 -5.94
C ASP A 33 10.73 -7.38 -7.07
N ASN A 34 10.69 -6.04 -6.98
CA ASN A 34 11.18 -5.13 -8.01
C ASN A 34 10.61 -5.40 -9.41
N ILE A 35 9.43 -6.01 -9.55
CA ILE A 35 8.78 -6.27 -10.83
C ILE A 35 8.35 -4.94 -11.46
N ARG A 36 7.61 -4.12 -10.69
CA ARG A 36 7.21 -2.78 -11.13
C ARG A 36 8.39 -1.81 -11.00
N LYS A 37 8.93 -1.39 -12.15
CA LYS A 37 10.06 -0.47 -12.24
C LYS A 37 9.65 0.99 -11.98
N ALA A 38 10.64 1.81 -11.64
CA ALA A 38 10.50 3.24 -11.53
C ALA A 38 10.03 3.87 -12.86
N ASN A 39 9.32 4.99 -12.75
CA ASN A 39 8.85 5.78 -13.90
C ASN A 39 8.67 7.26 -13.48
N GLU A 40 8.12 8.09 -14.37
CA GLU A 40 7.88 9.52 -14.10
C GLU A 40 6.91 9.81 -12.93
N ASP A 41 6.04 8.87 -12.57
CA ASP A 41 5.13 9.02 -11.43
C ASP A 41 5.79 8.64 -10.10
N ASN A 42 6.81 7.79 -10.14
CA ASN A 42 7.55 7.33 -8.99
C ASN A 42 9.00 6.96 -9.39
N PRO A 43 9.92 7.95 -9.41
CA PRO A 43 11.26 7.78 -9.94
C PRO A 43 12.17 6.87 -9.10
N TYR A 44 11.78 6.59 -7.86
CA TYR A 44 12.52 5.71 -6.94
C TYR A 44 11.86 4.34 -6.77
N GLY A 45 10.90 4.00 -7.64
CA GLY A 45 10.29 2.67 -7.66
C GLY A 45 9.18 2.48 -6.64
N TYR A 46 8.41 1.42 -6.83
CA TYR A 46 7.13 1.24 -6.15
C TYR A 46 7.21 0.40 -4.89
N TYR A 47 8.26 -0.41 -4.70
CA TYR A 47 8.39 -1.35 -3.58
C TYR A 47 7.19 -2.31 -3.51
N GLU A 48 6.73 -2.78 -4.67
CA GLU A 48 5.64 -3.77 -4.74
C GLU A 48 6.17 -5.17 -4.41
N TYR A 49 5.27 -5.99 -3.88
CA TYR A 49 5.53 -7.38 -3.58
C TYR A 49 4.28 -8.16 -3.94
N GLU A 50 4.27 -8.77 -5.12
CA GLU A 50 3.07 -9.36 -5.73
C GLU A 50 2.45 -10.47 -4.87
N LYS A 51 3.26 -11.22 -4.10
CA LYS A 51 2.77 -12.28 -3.20
C LYS A 51 1.75 -11.80 -2.18
N VAL A 52 1.72 -10.50 -1.84
CA VAL A 52 0.70 -9.97 -0.93
C VAL A 52 -0.72 -10.20 -1.45
N LYS A 53 -0.91 -10.33 -2.77
CA LYS A 53 -2.21 -10.57 -3.41
C LYS A 53 -2.77 -11.96 -3.13
N GLU A 54 -1.91 -12.89 -2.72
CA GLU A 54 -2.24 -14.28 -2.41
C GLU A 54 -2.42 -14.50 -0.89
N ILE A 55 -2.44 -13.43 -0.08
CA ILE A 55 -2.46 -13.51 1.39
C ILE A 55 -3.63 -14.36 1.93
N LYS A 56 -4.76 -14.37 1.22
CA LYS A 56 -5.95 -15.10 1.63
C LYS A 56 -5.81 -16.61 1.40
N GLU A 57 -5.06 -16.99 0.37
CA GLU A 57 -4.85 -18.37 -0.06
C GLU A 57 -3.58 -18.98 0.53
N ASP A 58 -2.51 -18.19 0.65
CA ASP A 58 -1.21 -18.60 1.18
C ASP A 58 -0.60 -17.52 2.08
N THR A 59 -0.47 -17.86 3.37
CA THR A 59 0.22 -17.05 4.37
C THR A 59 1.65 -17.52 4.64
N GLY A 60 2.08 -18.63 4.02
CA GLY A 60 3.33 -19.32 4.31
C GLY A 60 4.58 -18.49 4.04
N TRP A 61 4.50 -17.48 3.18
CA TRP A 61 5.58 -16.53 2.89
C TRP A 61 5.80 -15.49 3.99
N LEU A 62 4.82 -15.23 4.87
CA LEU A 62 4.92 -14.21 5.92
C LEU A 62 6.09 -14.45 6.87
N LYS A 63 6.39 -15.72 7.18
CA LYS A 63 7.51 -16.11 8.04
C LYS A 63 8.86 -15.57 7.54
N GLU A 64 9.03 -15.42 6.22
CA GLU A 64 10.25 -14.92 5.60
C GLU A 64 10.36 -13.37 5.67
N THR A 65 9.29 -12.71 6.09
CA THR A 65 9.18 -11.25 6.21
C THR A 65 9.29 -10.75 7.65
N ARG A 66 9.40 -11.65 8.63
CA ARG A 66 9.64 -11.30 10.03
C ARG A 66 10.92 -10.45 10.17
N GLY A 67 10.83 -9.36 10.94
CA GLY A 67 11.90 -8.37 11.09
C GLY A 67 12.14 -7.48 9.86
N LYS A 68 11.26 -7.54 8.85
CA LYS A 68 11.31 -6.75 7.61
C LYS A 68 10.02 -5.97 7.41
N ALA A 69 10.05 -5.04 6.45
CA ALA A 69 8.88 -4.28 6.02
C ALA A 69 8.49 -4.60 4.58
N PHE A 70 7.19 -4.69 4.30
CA PHE A 70 6.67 -4.75 2.93
C PHE A 70 5.46 -3.84 2.75
N LYS A 71 5.14 -3.56 1.50
CA LYS A 71 3.99 -2.72 1.13
C LYS A 71 2.80 -3.59 0.78
N MET A 72 1.63 -3.26 1.33
CA MET A 72 0.38 -3.96 1.03
C MET A 72 -0.77 -2.95 0.94
N VAL A 73 -1.66 -3.10 -0.05
CA VAL A 73 -2.83 -2.23 -0.15
C VAL A 73 -3.79 -2.48 1.03
N SER A 74 -4.46 -1.42 1.48
CA SER A 74 -5.30 -1.46 2.69
C SER A 74 -6.44 -2.49 2.64
N GLN A 75 -6.92 -2.87 1.46
CA GLN A 75 -7.95 -3.90 1.32
C GLN A 75 -7.48 -5.30 1.72
N LEU A 76 -6.19 -5.61 1.59
CA LEU A 76 -5.68 -6.95 1.91
C LEU A 76 -5.31 -7.12 3.39
N LEU A 77 -5.44 -6.06 4.19
CA LEU A 77 -5.21 -6.14 5.64
C LEU A 77 -6.22 -7.06 6.33
N TYR A 78 -7.45 -7.12 5.83
CA TYR A 78 -8.51 -7.97 6.38
C TYR A 78 -8.21 -9.47 6.29
N ASP A 79 -7.34 -9.87 5.37
CA ASP A 79 -6.97 -11.26 5.13
C ASP A 79 -5.71 -11.67 5.91
N LEU A 80 -5.14 -10.78 6.73
CA LEU A 80 -4.00 -11.11 7.58
C LEU A 80 -4.40 -12.15 8.64
N PRO A 81 -3.59 -13.21 8.85
CA PRO A 81 -3.89 -14.21 9.85
C PRO A 81 -3.68 -13.65 11.26
N SER A 82 -4.30 -14.25 12.28
CA SER A 82 -4.20 -13.79 13.68
C SER A 82 -3.02 -14.39 14.46
N ASP A 83 -2.24 -15.29 13.85
CA ASP A 83 -1.15 -16.03 14.49
C ASP A 83 0.24 -15.40 14.30
N GLU A 84 0.31 -14.21 13.68
CA GLU A 84 1.53 -13.44 13.46
C GLU A 84 1.45 -12.06 14.15
N ASN A 85 2.62 -11.46 14.41
CA ASN A 85 2.71 -10.14 15.05
C ASN A 85 2.91 -9.05 13.99
N PHE A 86 1.84 -8.30 13.71
CA PHE A 86 1.88 -7.22 12.73
C PHE A 86 2.06 -5.85 13.38
N LYS A 87 2.85 -5.00 12.71
CA LYS A 87 2.86 -3.57 12.92
C LYS A 87 2.50 -2.87 11.62
N VAL A 88 1.34 -2.22 11.59
CA VAL A 88 0.87 -1.51 10.39
C VAL A 88 1.24 -0.03 10.49
N ILE A 89 1.97 0.47 9.51
CA ILE A 89 2.18 1.91 9.27
C ILE A 89 1.17 2.33 8.21
N PHE A 90 0.05 2.91 8.65
CA PHE A 90 -1.03 3.30 7.76
C PHE A 90 -0.89 4.76 7.30
N MET A 91 -0.69 4.97 6.01
CA MET A 91 -0.49 6.27 5.40
C MET A 91 -1.82 6.99 5.18
N LYS A 92 -1.94 8.21 5.72
CA LYS A 92 -3.08 9.10 5.53
C LYS A 92 -2.67 10.34 4.73
N ARG A 93 -3.54 10.77 3.82
CA ARG A 93 -3.39 12.00 3.04
C ARG A 93 -4.77 12.57 2.74
N LYS A 94 -4.88 13.89 2.60
CA LYS A 94 -6.15 14.55 2.27
C LYS A 94 -6.72 13.98 0.96
N MET A 95 -8.01 13.66 0.94
CA MET A 95 -8.67 12.97 -0.17
C MET A 95 -8.55 13.74 -1.49
N ASN A 96 -8.73 15.06 -1.47
CA ASN A 96 -8.59 15.91 -2.64
C ASN A 96 -7.19 15.83 -3.28
N GLU A 97 -6.13 15.71 -2.49
CA GLU A 97 -4.77 15.52 -3.01
C GLU A 97 -4.53 14.12 -3.58
N ILE A 98 -5.12 13.09 -2.94
CA ILE A 98 -5.10 11.71 -3.46
C ILE A 98 -5.74 11.67 -4.84
N LEU A 99 -6.95 12.23 -4.97
CA LEU A 99 -7.70 12.27 -6.22
C LEU A 99 -6.95 13.06 -7.30
N ALA A 100 -6.43 14.25 -6.99
CA ALA A 100 -5.66 15.03 -7.94
C ALA A 100 -4.40 14.30 -8.45
N SER A 101 -3.70 13.58 -7.56
CA SER A 101 -2.55 12.75 -7.92
C SER A 101 -2.94 11.52 -8.76
N GLN A 102 -4.08 10.91 -8.43
CA GLN A 102 -4.61 9.77 -9.17
C GLN A 102 -5.03 10.17 -10.58
N SER A 103 -5.71 11.30 -10.76
CA SER A 103 -6.15 11.81 -12.06
C SER A 103 -4.97 12.08 -12.99
N LYS A 104 -3.91 12.74 -12.51
CA LYS A 104 -2.67 12.96 -13.29
C LYS A 104 -1.99 11.66 -13.71
N MET A 105 -1.94 10.67 -12.81
CA MET A 105 -1.36 9.35 -13.12
C MET A 105 -2.19 8.62 -14.19
N LEU A 106 -3.53 8.65 -14.08
CA LEU A 106 -4.43 8.03 -15.06
C LEU A 106 -4.37 8.70 -16.44
N GLU A 107 -4.25 10.02 -16.47
CA GLU A 107 -4.01 10.79 -17.70
C GLU A 107 -2.72 10.33 -18.41
N ARG A 108 -1.60 10.22 -17.67
CA ARG A 108 -0.32 9.74 -18.21
C ARG A 108 -0.39 8.31 -18.74
N MET A 109 -1.16 7.45 -18.09
CA MET A 109 -1.36 6.05 -18.50
C MET A 109 -2.34 5.88 -19.68
N GLY A 110 -2.91 6.96 -20.21
CA GLY A 110 -3.99 6.89 -21.23
C GLY A 110 -5.23 6.14 -20.73
N SER A 111 -5.36 5.97 -19.42
CA SER A 111 -6.36 5.12 -18.76
C SER A 111 -7.45 5.92 -18.08
N ARG A 112 -7.51 7.24 -18.34
CA ARG A 112 -8.62 8.07 -17.92
C ARG A 112 -9.85 7.67 -18.72
N LYS A 113 -10.72 6.87 -18.11
CA LYS A 113 -12.02 6.54 -18.68
C LYS A 113 -12.95 7.74 -18.52
N ASP A 114 -13.54 8.20 -19.62
CA ASP A 114 -14.66 9.12 -19.57
C ASP A 114 -15.77 8.53 -18.68
N GLY A 115 -16.18 9.28 -17.66
CA GLY A 115 -17.33 8.93 -16.81
C GLY A 115 -17.05 8.50 -15.37
N THR A 116 -15.80 8.29 -14.96
CA THR A 116 -15.50 8.16 -13.52
C THR A 116 -15.19 9.54 -12.96
N SER A 117 -16.19 10.19 -12.35
CA SER A 117 -15.94 11.48 -11.71
C SER A 117 -15.07 11.28 -10.46
N ASP A 118 -14.12 12.18 -10.24
CA ASP A 118 -13.28 12.22 -9.04
C ASP A 118 -14.13 12.19 -7.75
N VAL A 119 -15.36 12.70 -7.82
CA VAL A 119 -16.37 12.65 -6.75
C VAL A 119 -16.73 11.20 -6.38
N LYS A 120 -17.16 10.37 -7.34
CA LYS A 120 -17.53 8.97 -7.07
C LYS A 120 -16.35 8.15 -6.54
N MET A 121 -15.16 8.40 -7.08
CA MET A 121 -13.93 7.74 -6.60
C MET A 121 -13.60 8.17 -5.16
N GLY A 122 -13.76 9.46 -4.84
CA GLY A 122 -13.58 10.00 -3.51
C GLY A 122 -14.56 9.39 -2.49
N GLU A 123 -15.83 9.24 -2.85
CA GLU A 123 -16.84 8.56 -2.02
C GLU A 123 -16.45 7.11 -1.73
N PHE A 124 -16.04 6.36 -2.77
CA PHE A 124 -15.59 4.98 -2.62
C PHE A 124 -14.37 4.88 -1.70
N PHE A 125 -13.35 5.72 -1.92
CA PHE A 125 -12.15 5.74 -1.09
C PHE A 125 -12.44 6.15 0.34
N ASN A 126 -13.32 7.13 0.59
CA ASN A 126 -13.71 7.52 1.93
C ASN A 126 -14.44 6.38 2.66
N LYS A 127 -15.38 5.72 1.98
CA LYS A 127 -16.10 4.57 2.56
C LYS A 127 -15.15 3.43 2.91
N HIS A 128 -14.19 3.13 2.03
CA HIS A 128 -13.15 2.13 2.30
C HIS A 128 -12.25 2.55 3.47
N LEU A 129 -11.80 3.80 3.49
CA LEU A 129 -10.90 4.33 4.51
C LEU A 129 -11.55 4.28 5.91
N LEU A 130 -12.83 4.62 6.03
CA LEU A 130 -13.56 4.51 7.29
C LEU A 130 -13.59 3.05 7.78
N LYS A 131 -13.92 2.11 6.90
CA LYS A 131 -13.99 0.68 7.26
C LYS A 131 -12.65 0.09 7.68
N VAL A 132 -11.55 0.48 7.04
CA VAL A 132 -10.24 -0.10 7.37
C VAL A 132 -9.66 0.52 8.63
N ILE A 133 -9.93 1.80 8.91
CA ILE A 133 -9.55 2.43 10.17
C ILE A 133 -10.31 1.77 11.33
N ASP A 134 -11.64 1.63 11.20
CA ASP A 134 -12.49 0.98 12.21
C ASP A 134 -12.06 -0.46 12.52
N TRP A 135 -11.58 -1.21 11.52
CA TRP A 135 -11.06 -2.57 11.73
C TRP A 135 -9.69 -2.63 12.43
N MET A 136 -8.88 -1.56 12.34
CA MET A 136 -7.57 -1.51 12.99
C MET A 136 -7.62 -1.02 14.44
N GLU A 137 -8.74 -0.42 14.87
CA GLU A 137 -8.99 0.09 16.23
C GLU A 137 -9.67 -0.97 17.11
#